data_AF-A0AAD6TUC4-F1
#
_entry.id   AF-A0AAD6TUC4-F1
#
_cell.length_a   1.000
_cell.length_b   1.000
_cell.length_c   1.000
_cell.angle_alpha   90.00
_cell.angle_beta   90.00
_cell.angle_gamma   90.00
#
_symmetry.space_group_name_H-M   'P 1'
#
loop_
_entity.id
_entity.type
_entity.pdbx_description
1 polymer ?
#
loop_
_entity_poly.entity_id
_entity_poly.type
_entity_poly.pdbx_seq_one_letter_code
_entity_poly.pdbx_strand_id
1 'polypeptide(L)'
;MFPCTWAFNYRAFLACFIFAVTVFGQPAALTYDPSPFNFIGTIDDLTLDTAGGVLAGGTITVNGITVTVPKNLLVTLPSVSVAWSELFDGGVPSLPLLGSVSWEATIFGNVVRGERIAGLIYIAQETTQLLQGFITSINMTTGHFHVSDLDCVLNDPLGRFGPAYTAHPLWTVDPDNPSVRSSTGFPLCIPRNSTDPECPLTNRPTDGNGNALTTFTFNDPASISAGDPDPRIMVPLVVGDYITFSGTKVAGGLLAVYSLEANLGIYTAPGTKPAYITVEAAQYAIVVPDPTVEVGETRATALATDPSTLIQWFAIDVNPCTGKSTERNLLLVKPRTAAPRGKTVFRLSKTDASPATRQVGFRYSTGTQPGPRGIIAGQFIQPVFDYVFPELVSFGSPEVPNQFDLMPYLASGSGPFVPGNLLSPPMASPTIVRQLSPWPGNLKPGAVACPTITPTSSSASSASATGSTTESAEPSASATVSSPAPSASAGGPQVIQILAATTQNVRGTITTSVNATTSSLTAQLFLAIAGGDAVSPQPMSNLGGGLFTMSITTKTKPTSVTVTSSEDATPVTQTL
;
A
#
# COMPACT_ATOMS: atom_id res chain seq x y z
N MET A 1 -3.57 -100.15 28.91
CA MET A 1 -3.03 -99.96 27.54
C MET A 1 -1.63 -99.37 27.63
N PHE A 2 -0.79 -99.61 26.64
CA PHE A 2 0.55 -99.03 26.44
C PHE A 2 0.44 -97.63 25.78
N PRO A 3 1.50 -96.79 25.64
CA PRO A 3 2.80 -96.72 26.36
C PRO A 3 3.33 -95.27 26.60
N CYS A 4 4.63 -95.16 26.96
CA CYS A 4 5.57 -94.05 26.71
C CYS A 4 5.56 -92.80 27.63
N THR A 5 6.71 -92.18 27.99
CA THR A 5 8.11 -92.67 28.10
C THR A 5 9.00 -91.70 28.91
N TRP A 6 9.78 -92.26 29.84
CA TRP A 6 11.12 -91.82 30.29
C TRP A 6 11.29 -90.49 31.05
N ALA A 7 12.30 -90.48 31.93
CA ALA A 7 12.55 -89.47 32.95
C ALA A 7 13.57 -88.40 32.51
N PHE A 8 13.70 -87.31 33.27
CA PHE A 8 14.96 -86.98 33.97
C PHE A 8 14.73 -85.99 35.14
N ASN A 9 15.64 -85.97 36.11
CA ASN A 9 15.73 -84.93 37.16
C ASN A 9 16.93 -84.02 36.85
N TYR A 10 16.84 -82.71 37.12
CA TYR A 10 17.70 -81.97 38.07
C TYR A 10 17.57 -80.44 37.95
N ARG A 11 18.01 -79.77 39.02
CA ARG A 11 18.06 -78.32 39.28
C ARG A 11 18.73 -77.50 38.17
N ALA A 12 18.26 -76.27 37.95
CA ALA A 12 19.00 -75.19 37.28
C ALA A 12 18.83 -73.86 38.03
N PHE A 13 19.82 -72.97 37.89
CA PHE A 13 19.98 -71.75 38.70
C PHE A 13 18.99 -70.62 38.36
N LEU A 14 18.69 -69.79 39.38
CA LEU A 14 18.09 -68.47 39.21
C LEU A 14 19.13 -67.51 38.58
N ALA A 15 18.89 -67.07 37.35
CA ALA A 15 19.66 -66.03 36.69
C ALA A 15 18.77 -64.79 36.47
N CYS A 16 19.00 -63.72 37.24
CA CYS A 16 18.23 -62.49 37.13
C CYS A 16 18.67 -61.67 35.92
N PHE A 17 18.02 -61.87 34.77
CA PHE A 17 18.24 -61.06 33.57
C PHE A 17 17.58 -59.69 33.74
N ILE A 18 18.34 -58.72 34.26
CA ILE A 18 17.97 -57.31 34.19
C ILE A 18 18.10 -56.89 32.73
N PHE A 19 16.97 -56.89 32.01
CA PHE A 19 16.88 -56.21 30.72
C PHE A 19 16.96 -54.70 30.96
N ALA A 20 18.19 -54.18 30.96
CA ALA A 20 18.43 -52.75 30.82
C ALA A 20 17.90 -52.34 29.44
N VAL A 21 16.68 -51.79 29.39
CA VAL A 21 16.14 -51.18 28.18
C VAL A 21 16.93 -49.91 27.94
N THR A 22 18.05 -50.04 27.22
CA THR A 22 18.75 -48.92 26.62
C THR A 22 17.83 -48.35 25.55
N VAL A 23 16.96 -47.42 25.98
CA VAL A 23 16.30 -46.50 25.06
C VAL A 23 17.43 -45.78 24.36
N PHE A 24 17.70 -46.17 23.11
CA PHE A 24 18.44 -45.36 22.17
C PHE A 24 17.57 -44.14 21.87
N GLY A 25 17.58 -43.19 22.80
CA GLY A 25 17.24 -41.81 22.47
C GLY A 25 18.22 -41.41 21.39
N GLN A 26 17.74 -41.38 20.14
CA GLN A 26 18.48 -40.75 19.06
C GLN A 26 18.84 -39.35 19.58
N PRO A 27 20.11 -38.90 19.47
CA PRO A 27 20.41 -37.50 19.74
C PRO A 27 19.46 -36.70 18.84
N ALA A 28 18.62 -35.85 19.45
CA ALA A 28 17.59 -35.13 18.73
C ALA A 28 18.26 -34.45 17.52
N ALA A 29 17.90 -34.89 16.32
CA ALA A 29 18.64 -34.53 15.11
C ALA A 29 18.69 -33.00 15.05
N LEU A 30 19.89 -32.44 15.05
CA LEU A 30 20.07 -31.00 15.21
C LEU A 30 19.30 -30.28 14.11
N THR A 31 18.19 -29.65 14.50
CA THR A 31 17.60 -28.55 13.75
C THR A 31 18.71 -27.53 13.59
N TYR A 32 19.22 -27.40 12.37
CA TYR A 32 20.27 -26.43 12.07
C TYR A 32 19.76 -25.03 12.43
N ASP A 33 20.64 -24.25 13.04
CA ASP A 33 20.29 -23.00 13.71
C ASP A 33 21.07 -21.82 13.08
N PRO A 34 20.39 -20.83 12.49
CA PRO A 34 18.95 -20.79 12.25
C PRO A 34 18.46 -21.71 11.14
N SER A 35 17.14 -21.93 11.10
CA SER A 35 16.41 -22.64 10.04
C SER A 35 15.14 -21.87 9.66
N PRO A 36 14.73 -21.83 8.38
CA PRO A 36 13.53 -21.13 7.95
C PRO A 36 12.24 -21.83 8.37
N PHE A 37 11.16 -21.05 8.46
CA PHE A 37 9.80 -21.60 8.44
C PHE A 37 8.85 -20.69 7.65
N ASN A 38 7.85 -21.33 7.04
CA ASN A 38 6.66 -20.71 6.47
C ASN A 38 5.45 -21.48 7.00
N PHE A 39 4.55 -20.82 7.72
CA PHE A 39 3.33 -21.43 8.26
C PHE A 39 2.11 -20.75 7.65
N ILE A 40 1.12 -21.55 7.26
CA ILE A 40 -0.24 -21.12 6.91
C ILE A 40 -1.18 -21.98 7.76
N GLY A 41 -2.08 -21.36 8.52
CA GLY A 41 -2.98 -22.09 9.42
C GLY A 41 -3.93 -21.20 10.22
N THR A 42 -4.75 -21.85 11.04
CA THR A 42 -5.72 -21.17 11.92
C THR A 42 -5.00 -20.56 13.13
N ILE A 43 -5.39 -19.34 13.50
CA ILE A 43 -4.91 -18.64 14.69
C ILE A 43 -5.65 -19.18 15.92
N ASP A 44 -4.90 -19.75 16.87
CA ASP A 44 -5.43 -20.24 18.15
C ASP A 44 -5.38 -19.17 19.25
N ASP A 45 -4.31 -18.35 19.27
CA ASP A 45 -4.07 -17.33 20.30
C ASP A 45 -3.23 -16.14 19.77
N LEU A 46 -3.41 -14.99 20.40
CA LEU A 46 -2.79 -13.70 20.10
C LEU A 46 -2.48 -12.96 21.41
N THR A 47 -1.21 -12.64 21.66
CA THR A 47 -0.79 -11.89 22.86
C THR A 47 -0.06 -10.59 22.51
N LEU A 48 -0.08 -9.62 23.43
CA LEU A 48 0.54 -8.30 23.26
C LEU A 48 1.54 -8.02 24.40
N ASP A 49 2.79 -7.68 24.05
CA ASP A 49 3.73 -7.10 25.01
C ASP A 49 3.32 -5.64 25.31
N THR A 50 2.51 -5.45 26.34
CA THR A 50 2.02 -4.14 26.76
C THR A 50 3.13 -3.15 27.14
N ALA A 51 4.34 -3.60 27.49
CA ALA A 51 5.49 -2.74 27.73
C ALA A 51 6.11 -2.17 26.42
N GLY A 52 5.76 -2.74 25.27
CA GLY A 52 6.26 -2.33 23.96
C GLY A 52 5.71 -0.99 23.43
N GLY A 53 4.54 -0.55 23.92
CA GLY A 53 3.83 0.63 23.42
C GLY A 53 3.19 0.40 22.04
N VAL A 54 2.96 1.46 21.26
CA VAL A 54 2.24 1.35 19.97
C VAL A 54 2.93 0.45 18.92
N LEU A 55 4.25 0.27 19.00
CA LEU A 55 5.00 -0.66 18.16
C LEU A 55 5.39 -1.96 18.87
N ALA A 56 4.66 -2.33 19.94
CA ALA A 56 4.85 -3.58 20.67
C ALA A 56 4.89 -4.83 19.77
N GLY A 57 5.59 -5.85 20.26
CA GLY A 57 5.48 -7.21 19.74
C GLY A 57 4.53 -8.05 20.59
N GLY A 58 4.73 -9.36 20.59
CA GLY A 58 3.93 -10.31 21.37
C GLY A 58 4.14 -11.74 20.87
N THR A 59 3.12 -12.57 20.92
CA THR A 59 3.12 -13.90 20.30
C THR A 59 1.85 -14.15 19.49
N ILE A 60 1.98 -15.00 18.48
CA ILE A 60 0.87 -15.62 17.76
C ILE A 60 1.02 -17.13 17.84
N THR A 61 -0.08 -17.84 18.06
CA THR A 61 -0.11 -19.31 17.98
C THR A 61 -0.95 -19.73 16.78
N VAL A 62 -0.35 -20.56 15.91
CA VAL A 62 -0.98 -21.06 14.68
C VAL A 62 -0.90 -22.58 14.64
N ASN A 63 -2.05 -23.26 14.54
CA ASN A 63 -2.17 -24.72 14.63
C ASN A 63 -1.38 -25.34 15.82
N GLY A 64 -1.41 -24.68 16.98
CA GLY A 64 -0.68 -25.06 18.21
C GLY A 64 0.80 -24.67 18.24
N ILE A 65 1.33 -24.00 17.21
CA ILE A 65 2.73 -23.55 17.14
C ILE A 65 2.84 -22.07 17.50
N THR A 66 3.37 -21.76 18.68
CA THR A 66 3.67 -20.38 19.09
C THR A 66 4.89 -19.81 18.36
N VAL A 67 4.78 -18.56 17.91
CA VAL A 67 5.81 -17.77 17.25
C VAL A 67 5.90 -16.39 17.92
N THR A 68 7.12 -15.92 18.20
CA THR A 68 7.40 -14.56 18.67
C THR A 68 7.17 -13.56 17.54
N VAL A 69 6.38 -12.53 17.83
CA VAL A 69 6.16 -11.36 16.97
C VAL A 69 7.10 -10.24 17.44
N PRO A 70 8.09 -9.81 16.65
CA PRO A 70 9.00 -8.75 17.05
C PRO A 70 8.34 -7.39 17.25
N LYS A 71 8.91 -6.61 18.18
CA LYS A 71 8.70 -5.16 18.24
C LYS A 71 9.06 -4.54 16.88
N ASN A 72 8.27 -3.55 16.47
CA ASN A 72 8.30 -2.88 15.16
C ASN A 72 7.84 -3.71 13.96
N LEU A 73 7.41 -4.97 14.12
CA LEU A 73 6.81 -5.70 13.00
C LEU A 73 5.42 -5.09 12.67
N LEU A 74 5.20 -4.83 11.39
CA LEU A 74 3.91 -4.41 10.85
C LEU A 74 3.26 -5.60 10.16
N VAL A 75 2.03 -5.94 10.57
CA VAL A 75 1.23 -7.02 9.97
C VAL A 75 0.55 -6.48 8.72
N THR A 76 0.49 -7.29 7.67
CA THR A 76 -0.32 -6.95 6.48
C THR A 76 -1.70 -7.60 6.59
N LEU A 77 -2.73 -6.76 6.56
CA LEU A 77 -4.14 -7.13 6.43
C LEU A 77 -4.54 -6.98 4.93
N PRO A 78 -5.76 -7.36 4.51
CA PRO A 78 -6.09 -7.41 3.07
C PRO A 78 -6.03 -6.09 2.28
N SER A 79 -5.92 -4.92 2.92
CA SER A 79 -5.84 -3.60 2.25
C SER A 79 -5.05 -2.52 3.02
N VAL A 80 -4.65 -2.82 4.26
CA VAL A 80 -3.82 -1.96 5.12
C VAL A 80 -2.75 -2.80 5.78
N SER A 81 -1.66 -2.17 6.25
CA SER A 81 -0.81 -2.79 7.27
C SER A 81 -1.02 -2.06 8.58
N VAL A 82 -0.88 -2.79 9.68
CA VAL A 82 -1.06 -2.30 11.06
C VAL A 82 0.19 -2.56 11.89
N ALA A 83 0.38 -1.82 12.97
CA ALA A 83 1.25 -2.32 14.05
C ALA A 83 0.55 -3.47 14.79
N TRP A 84 1.33 -4.41 15.34
CA TRP A 84 0.77 -5.54 16.11
C TRP A 84 -0.23 -5.09 17.19
N SER A 85 0.06 -3.98 17.87
CA SER A 85 -0.82 -3.44 18.92
C SER A 85 -2.19 -2.98 18.45
N GLU A 86 -2.38 -2.61 17.18
CA GLU A 86 -3.70 -2.20 16.66
C GLU A 86 -4.67 -3.39 16.55
N LEU A 87 -4.18 -4.64 16.58
CA LEU A 87 -5.02 -5.84 16.59
C LEU A 87 -5.68 -6.11 17.96
N PHE A 88 -5.50 -5.23 18.95
CA PHE A 88 -5.95 -5.40 20.32
C PHE A 88 -6.69 -4.16 20.83
N ASP A 89 -7.75 -4.35 21.61
CA ASP A 89 -8.37 -3.31 22.45
C ASP A 89 -8.16 -3.66 23.93
N GLY A 90 -7.68 -2.70 24.72
CA GLY A 90 -7.30 -2.93 26.13
C GLY A 90 -6.23 -4.01 26.37
N GLY A 91 -5.58 -4.52 25.32
CA GLY A 91 -4.70 -5.70 25.36
C GLY A 91 -5.39 -7.05 25.08
N VAL A 92 -6.67 -7.05 24.73
CA VAL A 92 -7.45 -8.21 24.29
C VAL A 92 -7.57 -8.21 22.75
N PRO A 93 -7.38 -9.35 22.05
CA PRO A 93 -7.49 -9.40 20.59
C PRO A 93 -8.85 -8.92 20.06
N SER A 94 -8.84 -8.00 19.09
CA SER A 94 -10.02 -7.32 18.54
C SER A 94 -10.34 -7.74 17.09
N LEU A 95 -10.26 -9.04 16.80
CA LEU A 95 -10.60 -9.62 15.50
C LEU A 95 -12.12 -9.92 15.44
N PRO A 96 -12.85 -9.48 14.39
CA PRO A 96 -14.29 -9.73 14.28
C PRO A 96 -14.67 -11.21 14.38
N LEU A 97 -15.61 -11.50 15.28
CA LEU A 97 -16.11 -12.86 15.57
C LEU A 97 -15.02 -13.89 15.98
N LEU A 98 -13.87 -13.45 16.51
CA LEU A 98 -12.81 -14.35 16.99
C LEU A 98 -13.36 -15.41 17.95
N GLY A 99 -12.98 -16.68 17.74
CA GLY A 99 -13.49 -17.84 18.49
C GLY A 99 -14.90 -18.29 18.08
N SER A 100 -15.64 -17.52 17.29
CA SER A 100 -16.90 -17.92 16.64
C SER A 100 -16.71 -18.24 15.15
N VAL A 101 -15.68 -17.68 14.53
CA VAL A 101 -15.17 -18.04 13.19
C VAL A 101 -13.67 -18.27 13.25
N SER A 102 -13.15 -19.09 12.34
CA SER A 102 -11.70 -19.20 12.13
C SER A 102 -11.12 -17.88 11.66
N TRP A 103 -9.87 -17.64 12.04
CA TRP A 103 -8.99 -16.64 11.46
C TRP A 103 -7.70 -17.32 11.06
N GLU A 104 -7.07 -16.87 9.98
CA GLU A 104 -5.87 -17.48 9.41
C GLU A 104 -4.69 -16.51 9.39
N ALA A 105 -3.49 -17.06 9.60
CA ALA A 105 -2.24 -16.33 9.46
C ALA A 105 -1.27 -17.05 8.51
N THR A 106 -0.62 -16.27 7.66
CA THR A 106 0.58 -16.68 6.91
C THR A 106 1.80 -16.02 7.54
N ILE A 107 2.75 -16.81 8.04
CA ILE A 107 3.93 -16.35 8.78
C ILE A 107 5.19 -16.86 8.12
N PHE A 108 6.06 -15.94 7.70
CA PHE A 108 7.45 -16.25 7.33
C PHE A 108 8.37 -15.85 8.49
N GLY A 109 9.27 -16.74 8.88
CA GLY A 109 10.22 -16.49 9.96
C GLY A 109 11.43 -17.41 9.93
N ASN A 110 12.24 -17.33 10.98
CA ASN A 110 13.32 -18.29 11.23
C ASN A 110 13.23 -18.80 12.67
N VAL A 111 13.58 -20.07 12.89
CA VAL A 111 14.06 -20.52 14.20
C VAL A 111 15.43 -19.90 14.41
N VAL A 112 15.66 -19.22 15.54
CA VAL A 112 16.95 -18.62 15.91
C VAL A 112 17.21 -18.94 17.38
N ARG A 113 18.28 -19.68 17.68
CA ARG A 113 18.63 -20.16 19.03
C ARG A 113 17.51 -20.94 19.72
N GLY A 114 16.70 -21.64 18.92
CA GLY A 114 15.52 -22.40 19.35
C GLY A 114 14.23 -21.59 19.44
N GLU A 115 14.27 -20.26 19.32
CA GLU A 115 13.08 -19.39 19.33
C GLU A 115 12.53 -19.22 17.90
N ARG A 116 11.22 -19.36 17.69
CA ARG A 116 10.58 -19.04 16.40
C ARG A 116 10.29 -17.55 16.35
N ILE A 117 10.92 -16.82 15.43
CA ILE A 117 10.77 -15.37 15.31
C ILE A 117 10.22 -15.04 13.91
N ALA A 118 9.09 -14.34 13.86
CA ALA A 118 8.49 -13.88 12.60
C ALA A 118 9.26 -12.71 11.98
N GLY A 119 9.41 -12.72 10.66
CA GLY A 119 9.85 -11.57 9.86
C GLY A 119 8.72 -10.94 9.04
N LEU A 120 7.73 -11.73 8.64
CA LEU A 120 6.50 -11.28 7.97
C LEU A 120 5.28 -12.00 8.55
N ILE A 121 4.17 -11.28 8.69
CA ILE A 121 2.86 -11.84 9.07
C ILE A 121 1.78 -11.22 8.18
N TYR A 122 0.93 -12.08 7.62
CA TYR A 122 -0.34 -11.71 6.98
C TYR A 122 -1.50 -12.30 7.79
N ILE A 123 -2.58 -11.55 7.99
CA ILE A 123 -3.79 -12.04 8.70
C ILE A 123 -5.04 -11.75 7.85
N ALA A 124 -5.89 -12.76 7.72
CA ALA A 124 -7.21 -12.68 7.10
C ALA A 124 -8.18 -13.62 7.82
N GLN A 125 -9.49 -13.44 7.67
CA GLN A 125 -10.47 -14.37 8.25
C GLN A 125 -10.44 -15.71 7.51
N GLU A 126 -10.41 -15.65 6.18
CA GLU A 126 -10.34 -16.79 5.25
C GLU A 126 -9.43 -16.38 4.08
N THR A 127 -8.17 -16.84 4.06
CA THR A 127 -7.11 -16.38 3.12
C THR A 127 -7.44 -16.62 1.64
N THR A 128 -8.30 -17.59 1.36
CA THR A 128 -8.71 -17.99 -0.01
C THR A 128 -10.17 -17.63 -0.33
N GLN A 129 -10.83 -16.81 0.50
CA GLN A 129 -12.23 -16.43 0.26
C GLN A 129 -12.39 -15.61 -1.02
N LEU A 130 -13.04 -16.22 -2.00
CA LEU A 130 -13.45 -15.57 -3.25
C LEU A 130 -14.93 -15.89 -3.50
N LEU A 131 -15.79 -14.90 -3.30
CA LEU A 131 -17.23 -15.01 -3.51
C LEU A 131 -17.61 -14.40 -4.86
N GLN A 132 -18.64 -14.95 -5.50
CA GLN A 132 -19.13 -14.47 -6.79
C GLN A 132 -20.66 -14.53 -6.86
N GLY A 133 -21.25 -13.60 -7.61
CA GLY A 133 -22.69 -13.61 -7.89
C GLY A 133 -23.17 -12.32 -8.53
N PHE A 134 -24.48 -12.26 -8.79
CA PHE A 134 -25.15 -11.05 -9.25
C PHE A 134 -25.63 -10.21 -8.06
N ILE A 135 -25.48 -8.89 -8.14
CA ILE A 135 -26.12 -7.97 -7.19
C ILE A 135 -27.65 -8.05 -7.41
N THR A 136 -28.39 -8.46 -6.37
CA THR A 136 -29.85 -8.65 -6.42
C THR A 136 -30.63 -7.42 -5.96
N SER A 137 -30.05 -6.60 -5.08
CA SER A 137 -30.60 -5.29 -4.66
C SER A 137 -29.52 -4.42 -4.02
N ILE A 138 -29.76 -3.09 -4.01
CA ILE A 138 -28.88 -2.08 -3.39
C ILE A 138 -29.75 -1.11 -2.58
N ASN A 139 -29.44 -0.92 -1.30
CA ASN A 139 -30.04 0.09 -0.44
C ASN A 139 -29.12 1.32 -0.36
N MET A 140 -29.37 2.30 -1.22
CA MET A 140 -28.57 3.54 -1.32
C MET A 140 -28.46 4.34 -0.01
N THR A 141 -29.44 4.21 0.91
CA THR A 141 -29.43 4.96 2.19
C THR A 141 -28.45 4.36 3.20
N THR A 142 -28.23 3.05 3.15
CA THR A 142 -27.38 2.32 4.13
C THR A 142 -26.06 1.84 3.55
N GLY A 143 -25.96 1.73 2.23
CA GLY A 143 -24.80 1.13 1.54
C GLY A 143 -24.84 -0.40 1.49
N HIS A 144 -25.86 -1.03 2.08
CA HIS A 144 -26.07 -2.47 1.98
C HIS A 144 -26.45 -2.87 0.55
N PHE A 145 -25.94 -4.01 0.10
CA PHE A 145 -26.26 -4.64 -1.17
C PHE A 145 -26.32 -6.15 -0.99
N HIS A 146 -27.23 -6.81 -1.71
CA HIS A 146 -27.40 -8.25 -1.63
C HIS A 146 -26.77 -8.96 -2.83
N VAL A 147 -26.14 -10.11 -2.57
CA VAL A 147 -25.52 -10.95 -3.60
C VAL A 147 -25.96 -12.39 -3.37
N SER A 148 -26.84 -12.90 -4.23
CA SER A 148 -27.68 -14.06 -3.91
C SER A 148 -28.36 -13.84 -2.54
N ASP A 149 -28.12 -14.72 -1.55
CA ASP A 149 -28.69 -14.65 -0.20
C ASP A 149 -27.81 -13.89 0.83
N LEU A 150 -26.64 -13.38 0.42
CA LEU A 150 -25.73 -12.66 1.32
C LEU A 150 -26.19 -11.21 1.52
N ASP A 151 -26.07 -10.71 2.75
CA ASP A 151 -26.08 -9.27 3.06
C ASP A 151 -24.64 -8.75 3.11
N CYS A 152 -24.35 -7.73 2.31
CA CYS A 152 -23.00 -7.18 2.14
C CYS A 152 -23.02 -5.66 2.33
N VAL A 153 -21.96 -5.12 2.93
CA VAL A 153 -21.67 -3.68 2.94
C VAL A 153 -20.21 -3.46 2.55
N LEU A 154 -19.90 -2.36 1.86
CA LEU A 154 -18.51 -1.96 1.67
C LEU A 154 -17.94 -1.51 3.02
N ASN A 155 -16.86 -2.13 3.49
CA ASN A 155 -16.17 -1.72 4.72
C ASN A 155 -15.33 -0.47 4.45
N ASP A 156 -15.99 0.65 4.24
CA ASP A 156 -15.38 1.92 3.87
C ASP A 156 -15.60 2.96 4.97
N PRO A 157 -14.67 3.08 5.94
CA PRO A 157 -14.82 4.00 7.06
C PRO A 157 -14.67 5.48 6.63
N LEU A 158 -14.16 5.73 5.42
CA LEU A 158 -14.06 7.08 4.84
C LEU A 158 -15.22 7.41 3.88
N GLY A 159 -16.06 6.41 3.57
CA GLY A 159 -17.14 6.51 2.58
C GLY A 159 -16.66 6.98 1.21
N ARG A 160 -15.44 6.64 0.76
CA ARG A 160 -14.95 7.01 -0.58
C ARG A 160 -15.86 6.41 -1.66
N PHE A 161 -16.11 5.10 -1.62
CA PHE A 161 -16.85 4.34 -2.63
C PHE A 161 -18.37 4.26 -2.39
N GLY A 162 -18.89 4.70 -1.25
CA GLY A 162 -20.33 4.70 -0.97
C GLY A 162 -20.70 5.37 0.36
N PRO A 163 -21.85 5.02 0.97
CA PRO A 163 -22.13 5.30 2.38
C PRO A 163 -21.01 4.74 3.28
N ALA A 164 -20.66 5.45 4.34
CA ALA A 164 -19.53 5.07 5.20
C ALA A 164 -19.92 3.97 6.21
N TYR A 165 -19.06 2.97 6.37
CA TYR A 165 -19.21 1.90 7.37
C TYR A 165 -17.98 1.87 8.29
N THR A 166 -18.17 2.23 9.56
CA THR A 166 -17.08 2.56 10.49
C THR A 166 -16.84 1.52 11.59
N ALA A 167 -17.58 0.41 11.62
CA ALA A 167 -17.54 -0.53 12.74
C ALA A 167 -16.24 -1.36 12.82
N HIS A 168 -15.57 -1.61 11.68
CA HIS A 168 -14.42 -2.50 11.59
C HIS A 168 -13.30 -1.92 10.70
N PRO A 169 -12.73 -0.74 11.03
CA PRO A 169 -11.91 0.07 10.14
C PRO A 169 -10.52 -0.49 9.81
N LEU A 170 -10.10 -1.59 10.46
CA LEU A 170 -8.87 -2.33 10.11
C LEU A 170 -9.08 -3.30 8.93
N TRP A 171 -10.30 -3.77 8.75
CA TRP A 171 -10.69 -4.75 7.72
C TRP A 171 -11.30 -4.04 6.49
N THR A 172 -10.84 -2.80 6.29
CA THR A 172 -11.34 -1.80 5.36
C THR A 172 -11.03 -2.16 3.90
N VAL A 173 -11.81 -1.61 2.98
CA VAL A 173 -11.37 -1.38 1.59
C VAL A 173 -10.06 -0.58 1.55
N ASP A 174 -9.22 -0.75 0.52
CA ASP A 174 -8.13 0.21 0.29
C ASP A 174 -8.75 1.52 -0.21
N PRO A 175 -8.59 2.65 0.50
CA PRO A 175 -9.18 3.92 0.09
C PRO A 175 -8.39 4.59 -1.05
N ASP A 176 -7.08 4.36 -1.15
CA ASP A 176 -6.16 5.13 -1.99
C ASP A 176 -5.99 4.53 -3.40
N ASN A 177 -6.34 3.26 -3.54
CA ASN A 177 -6.40 2.50 -4.79
C ASN A 177 -7.84 2.09 -5.10
N PRO A 178 -8.21 1.83 -6.37
CA PRO A 178 -9.52 1.29 -6.73
C PRO A 178 -9.67 -0.18 -6.28
N SER A 179 -10.01 -0.40 -5.00
CA SER A 179 -10.36 -1.71 -4.42
C SER A 179 -11.81 -2.14 -4.74
N VAL A 180 -12.69 -1.16 -4.97
CA VAL A 180 -14.03 -1.32 -5.53
C VAL A 180 -13.96 -0.85 -6.99
N ARG A 181 -13.96 -1.79 -7.94
CA ARG A 181 -13.51 -1.53 -9.32
C ARG A 181 -14.12 -2.44 -10.38
N SER A 182 -13.96 -2.09 -11.64
CA SER A 182 -14.15 -3.00 -12.76
C SER A 182 -12.95 -3.95 -12.94
N SER A 183 -13.13 -5.03 -13.71
CA SER A 183 -12.02 -5.89 -14.18
C SER A 183 -10.93 -5.10 -14.90
N THR A 184 -11.28 -4.04 -15.63
CA THR A 184 -10.33 -3.14 -16.30
C THR A 184 -9.59 -2.17 -15.36
N GLY A 185 -9.98 -2.07 -14.09
CA GLY A 185 -9.37 -1.18 -13.09
C GLY A 185 -10.03 0.19 -12.92
N PHE A 186 -11.20 0.44 -13.52
CA PHE A 186 -11.93 1.70 -13.36
C PHE A 186 -12.62 1.74 -11.98
N PRO A 187 -12.53 2.84 -11.19
CA PRO A 187 -13.19 2.97 -9.89
C PRO A 187 -14.73 2.87 -9.95
N LEU A 188 -15.31 1.99 -9.13
CA LEU A 188 -16.77 1.82 -9.00
C LEU A 188 -17.27 2.32 -7.66
N CYS A 189 -18.59 2.50 -7.53
CA CYS A 189 -19.22 3.01 -6.32
C CYS A 189 -20.64 2.47 -6.08
N ILE A 190 -21.12 2.61 -4.85
CA ILE A 190 -22.54 2.44 -4.47
C ILE A 190 -23.14 3.85 -4.27
N PRO A 191 -24.19 4.23 -5.02
CA PRO A 191 -24.83 5.54 -4.85
C PRO A 191 -25.40 5.73 -3.44
N ARG A 192 -25.20 6.92 -2.87
CA ARG A 192 -25.77 7.33 -1.57
C ARG A 192 -27.20 7.82 -1.69
N ASN A 193 -27.64 8.16 -2.91
CA ASN A 193 -28.99 8.54 -3.30
C ASN A 193 -29.09 8.56 -4.84
N SER A 194 -30.30 8.76 -5.39
CA SER A 194 -30.56 8.83 -6.84
C SER A 194 -29.92 10.02 -7.57
N THR A 195 -29.38 10.98 -6.82
CA THR A 195 -28.76 12.23 -7.31
C THR A 195 -27.36 12.44 -6.76
N ASP A 196 -26.66 11.35 -6.37
CA ASP A 196 -25.32 11.39 -5.81
C ASP A 196 -24.31 11.95 -6.85
N PRO A 197 -23.71 13.14 -6.62
CA PRO A 197 -22.79 13.75 -7.59
C PRO A 197 -21.42 13.06 -7.63
N GLU A 198 -21.10 12.24 -6.62
CA GLU A 198 -19.85 11.47 -6.54
C GLU A 198 -20.01 10.06 -7.13
N CYS A 199 -21.25 9.60 -7.29
CA CYS A 199 -21.63 8.31 -7.88
C CYS A 199 -22.88 8.43 -8.78
N PRO A 200 -22.89 9.31 -9.81
CA PRO A 200 -24.10 9.65 -10.54
C PRO A 200 -24.49 8.56 -11.54
N LEU A 201 -25.79 8.25 -11.62
CA LEU A 201 -26.34 7.22 -12.51
C LEU A 201 -26.01 7.47 -13.98
N THR A 202 -25.89 8.73 -14.41
CA THR A 202 -25.39 9.13 -15.75
C THR A 202 -24.04 8.52 -16.10
N ASN A 203 -23.17 8.27 -15.12
CA ASN A 203 -21.86 7.67 -15.35
C ASN A 203 -21.92 6.17 -15.67
N ARG A 204 -23.10 5.56 -15.60
CA ARG A 204 -23.38 4.20 -16.08
C ARG A 204 -24.36 4.27 -17.26
N PRO A 205 -23.87 4.39 -18.51
CA PRO A 205 -24.73 4.50 -19.69
C PRO A 205 -25.65 3.29 -19.85
N THR A 206 -26.78 3.48 -20.51
CA THR A 206 -27.71 2.40 -20.85
C THR A 206 -27.76 2.12 -22.36
N ASP A 207 -28.23 0.93 -22.74
CA ASP A 207 -28.67 0.65 -24.10
C ASP A 207 -30.01 1.36 -24.43
N GLY A 208 -30.48 1.19 -25.66
CA GLY A 208 -31.77 1.75 -26.12
C GLY A 208 -33.02 1.12 -25.47
N ASN A 209 -32.86 0.10 -24.62
CA ASN A 209 -33.92 -0.52 -23.83
C ASN A 209 -33.89 -0.09 -22.35
N GLY A 210 -32.88 0.69 -21.93
CA GLY A 210 -32.66 1.10 -20.54
C GLY A 210 -31.78 0.16 -19.71
N ASN A 211 -31.19 -0.89 -20.30
CA ASN A 211 -30.26 -1.78 -19.59
C ASN A 211 -28.89 -1.12 -19.42
N ALA A 212 -28.30 -1.15 -18.22
CA ALA A 212 -26.95 -0.64 -18.00
C ALA A 212 -25.90 -1.37 -18.86
N LEU A 213 -25.02 -0.62 -19.53
CA LEU A 213 -23.95 -1.20 -20.33
C LEU A 213 -22.91 -1.89 -19.44
N THR A 214 -22.45 -3.07 -19.89
CA THR A 214 -21.37 -3.84 -19.25
C THR A 214 -19.99 -3.60 -19.88
N THR A 215 -19.93 -2.94 -21.03
CA THR A 215 -18.68 -2.58 -21.72
C THR A 215 -18.85 -1.27 -22.47
N PHE A 216 -17.99 -0.29 -22.22
CA PHE A 216 -17.97 1.00 -22.90
C PHE A 216 -16.58 1.64 -22.81
N THR A 217 -16.32 2.67 -23.63
CA THR A 217 -15.12 3.52 -23.53
C THR A 217 -15.60 4.95 -23.34
N PHE A 218 -15.09 5.64 -22.33
CA PHE A 218 -15.36 7.08 -22.13
C PHE A 218 -14.82 7.91 -23.30
N ASN A 219 -15.50 9.02 -23.60
CA ASN A 219 -15.03 10.05 -24.51
C ASN A 219 -13.75 10.73 -23.97
N ASP A 220 -13.12 11.56 -24.79
CA ASP A 220 -12.02 12.42 -24.33
C ASP A 220 -12.53 13.31 -23.19
N PRO A 221 -11.87 13.33 -22.02
CA PRO A 221 -12.24 14.20 -20.90
C PRO A 221 -12.35 15.69 -21.26
N ALA A 222 -11.73 16.14 -22.36
CA ALA A 222 -11.80 17.50 -22.87
C ALA A 222 -12.92 17.74 -23.91
N SER A 223 -13.66 16.71 -24.35
CA SER A 223 -14.76 16.84 -25.33
C SER A 223 -16.16 16.54 -24.77
N ILE A 224 -16.27 16.05 -23.53
CA ILE A 224 -17.55 15.79 -22.88
C ILE A 224 -18.35 17.07 -22.58
N SER A 225 -19.67 16.96 -22.65
CA SER A 225 -20.67 17.99 -22.33
C SER A 225 -21.44 17.68 -21.06
N ALA A 226 -22.22 18.63 -20.55
CA ALA A 226 -23.08 18.40 -19.40
C ALA A 226 -24.15 17.33 -19.70
N GLY A 227 -24.08 16.20 -18.99
CA GLY A 227 -24.94 15.03 -19.23
C GLY A 227 -24.23 13.85 -19.90
N ASP A 228 -23.00 14.03 -20.39
CA ASP A 228 -22.14 12.91 -20.78
C ASP A 228 -21.54 12.20 -19.54
N PRO A 229 -21.16 10.92 -19.65
CA PRO A 229 -20.34 10.23 -18.65
C PRO A 229 -18.94 10.87 -18.53
N ASP A 230 -18.48 11.16 -17.31
CA ASP A 230 -17.15 11.72 -17.03
C ASP A 230 -16.20 10.67 -16.42
N PRO A 231 -15.08 10.31 -17.08
CA PRO A 231 -14.09 9.37 -16.53
C PRO A 231 -13.37 9.88 -15.27
N ARG A 232 -13.57 11.14 -14.86
CA ARG A 232 -13.10 11.70 -13.57
C ARG A 232 -13.94 11.25 -12.37
N ILE A 233 -15.13 10.71 -12.59
CA ILE A 233 -16.08 10.31 -11.54
C ILE A 233 -16.17 8.78 -11.48
N MET A 234 -16.52 8.22 -10.32
CA MET A 234 -16.75 6.77 -10.18
C MET A 234 -17.99 6.31 -10.98
N VAL A 235 -18.00 5.05 -11.42
CA VAL A 235 -19.16 4.47 -12.12
C VAL A 235 -20.02 3.66 -11.13
N PRO A 236 -21.34 3.88 -11.06
CA PRO A 236 -22.18 3.15 -10.13
C PRO A 236 -22.33 1.67 -10.50
N LEU A 237 -22.26 0.84 -9.44
CA LEU A 237 -22.78 -0.53 -9.43
C LEU A 237 -24.31 -0.50 -9.51
N VAL A 238 -24.89 -1.47 -10.21
CA VAL A 238 -26.33 -1.62 -10.39
C VAL A 238 -26.79 -3.05 -10.12
N VAL A 239 -28.08 -3.22 -9.86
CA VAL A 239 -28.71 -4.55 -9.81
C VAL A 239 -28.52 -5.27 -11.15
N GLY A 240 -28.07 -6.51 -11.11
CA GLY A 240 -27.69 -7.28 -12.29
C GLY A 240 -26.20 -7.23 -12.65
N ASP A 241 -25.36 -6.44 -11.95
CA ASP A 241 -23.91 -6.56 -12.09
C ASP A 241 -23.40 -7.88 -11.50
N TYR A 242 -22.60 -8.63 -12.28
CA TYR A 242 -21.86 -9.78 -11.77
C TYR A 242 -20.55 -9.33 -11.13
N ILE A 243 -20.35 -9.68 -9.86
CA ILE A 243 -19.18 -9.28 -9.09
C ILE A 243 -18.41 -10.48 -8.54
N THR A 244 -17.13 -10.26 -8.29
CA THR A 244 -16.20 -11.10 -7.53
C THR A 244 -15.69 -10.31 -6.33
N PHE A 245 -15.77 -10.85 -5.13
CA PHE A 245 -15.55 -10.06 -3.91
C PHE A 245 -15.04 -10.91 -2.74
N SER A 246 -14.43 -10.22 -1.77
CA SER A 246 -13.92 -10.79 -0.51
C SER A 246 -14.20 -9.84 0.64
N GLY A 247 -14.50 -10.39 1.82
CA GLY A 247 -14.87 -9.61 3.00
C GLY A 247 -14.61 -10.32 4.32
N THR A 248 -14.89 -9.62 5.41
CA THR A 248 -14.88 -10.16 6.78
C THR A 248 -16.32 -10.35 7.24
N LYS A 249 -16.66 -11.56 7.71
CA LYS A 249 -17.96 -11.86 8.33
C LYS A 249 -18.02 -11.20 9.69
N VAL A 250 -19.10 -10.49 9.97
CA VAL A 250 -19.29 -9.70 11.20
C VAL A 250 -20.63 -10.03 11.85
N ALA A 251 -20.95 -9.38 12.98
CA ALA A 251 -22.17 -9.65 13.73
C ALA A 251 -23.44 -9.49 12.87
N GLY A 252 -24.44 -10.34 13.11
CA GLY A 252 -25.69 -10.37 12.34
C GLY A 252 -25.64 -11.17 11.04
N GLY A 253 -24.47 -11.69 10.63
CA GLY A 253 -24.30 -12.44 9.37
C GLY A 253 -23.92 -11.57 8.16
N LEU A 254 -23.79 -10.27 8.37
CA LEU A 254 -23.31 -9.29 7.40
C LEU A 254 -21.86 -9.60 6.97
N LEU A 255 -21.57 -9.41 5.68
CA LEU A 255 -20.22 -9.42 5.13
C LEU A 255 -19.71 -7.99 4.91
N ALA A 256 -18.67 -7.61 5.65
CA ALA A 256 -17.96 -6.35 5.50
C ALA A 256 -16.89 -6.50 4.39
N VAL A 257 -17.23 -6.09 3.17
CA VAL A 257 -16.44 -6.28 1.94
C VAL A 257 -15.28 -5.30 1.84
N TYR A 258 -14.06 -5.81 1.63
CA TYR A 258 -12.84 -5.01 1.44
C TYR A 258 -12.32 -5.00 0.00
N SER A 259 -12.77 -5.93 -0.85
CA SER A 259 -12.38 -6.00 -2.26
C SER A 259 -13.58 -6.40 -3.11
N LEU A 260 -13.81 -5.69 -4.22
CA LEU A 260 -14.90 -5.93 -5.15
C LEU A 260 -14.45 -5.63 -6.59
N GLU A 261 -14.42 -6.66 -7.42
CA GLU A 261 -14.28 -6.54 -8.88
C GLU A 261 -15.62 -6.86 -9.57
N ALA A 262 -16.19 -5.89 -10.29
CA ALA A 262 -17.31 -6.15 -11.20
C ALA A 262 -16.82 -6.53 -12.60
N ASN A 263 -17.47 -7.49 -13.23
CA ASN A 263 -17.17 -8.00 -14.57
C ASN A 263 -17.61 -6.99 -15.66
N LEU A 264 -16.87 -5.87 -15.73
CA LEU A 264 -17.20 -4.70 -16.54
C LEU A 264 -16.00 -4.25 -17.40
N GLY A 265 -16.23 -4.09 -18.69
CA GLY A 265 -15.24 -3.63 -19.67
C GLY A 265 -15.23 -2.11 -19.81
N ILE A 266 -14.83 -1.38 -18.76
CA ILE A 266 -14.84 0.10 -18.73
C ILE A 266 -13.45 0.62 -19.12
N TYR A 267 -13.37 1.40 -20.20
CA TYR A 267 -12.10 1.95 -20.72
C TYR A 267 -12.13 3.47 -20.77
N THR A 268 -10.96 4.10 -20.76
CA THR A 268 -10.80 5.57 -20.90
C THR A 268 -10.28 5.92 -22.29
N ALA A 269 -10.43 7.18 -22.70
CA ALA A 269 -10.00 7.61 -24.03
C ALA A 269 -8.47 7.48 -24.22
N PRO A 270 -7.99 6.92 -25.35
CA PRO A 270 -6.57 6.60 -25.54
C PRO A 270 -5.62 7.80 -25.37
N GLY A 271 -4.59 7.67 -24.53
CA GLY A 271 -3.57 8.71 -24.31
C GLY A 271 -4.03 9.90 -23.44
N THR A 272 -5.29 9.92 -23.00
CA THR A 272 -5.86 11.00 -22.18
C THR A 272 -5.68 10.73 -20.67
N LYS A 273 -6.06 11.71 -19.83
CA LYS A 273 -6.19 11.52 -18.38
C LYS A 273 -7.57 11.99 -17.89
N PRO A 274 -8.25 11.23 -17.02
CA PRO A 274 -7.71 10.13 -16.24
C PRO A 274 -7.70 8.79 -17.01
N ALA A 275 -6.80 7.91 -16.56
CA ALA A 275 -6.81 6.49 -16.85
C ALA A 275 -6.44 5.77 -15.54
N TYR A 276 -6.88 4.53 -15.36
CA TYR A 276 -6.71 3.79 -14.11
C TYR A 276 -5.98 2.48 -14.34
N ILE A 277 -5.29 2.02 -13.30
CA ILE A 277 -4.50 0.79 -13.27
C ILE A 277 -5.05 -0.06 -12.12
N THR A 278 -5.06 -1.38 -12.29
CA THR A 278 -5.28 -2.35 -11.22
C THR A 278 -4.29 -3.49 -11.35
N VAL A 279 -4.02 -4.22 -10.27
CA VAL A 279 -3.04 -5.31 -10.23
C VAL A 279 -3.75 -6.61 -9.83
N GLU A 280 -3.59 -7.66 -10.62
CA GLU A 280 -4.08 -9.02 -10.29
C GLU A 280 -3.11 -9.71 -9.31
N ALA A 281 -1.81 -9.52 -9.51
CA ALA A 281 -0.75 -10.07 -8.68
C ALA A 281 0.55 -9.27 -8.85
N ALA A 282 1.32 -9.12 -7.77
CA ALA A 282 2.72 -8.72 -7.83
C ALA A 282 3.53 -9.57 -6.84
N GLN A 283 4.55 -10.22 -7.37
CA GLN A 283 5.42 -11.19 -6.69
C GLN A 283 6.87 -10.67 -6.75
N TYR A 284 7.56 -10.73 -5.61
CA TYR A 284 8.92 -10.21 -5.47
C TYR A 284 9.85 -11.33 -5.00
N ALA A 285 10.89 -11.62 -5.80
CA ALA A 285 11.88 -12.63 -5.43
C ALA A 285 12.96 -12.04 -4.51
N ILE A 286 13.41 -12.82 -3.52
CA ILE A 286 14.51 -12.49 -2.63
C ILE A 286 15.79 -13.10 -3.20
N VAL A 287 16.66 -12.27 -3.75
CA VAL A 287 17.89 -12.71 -4.43
C VAL A 287 19.02 -12.84 -3.41
N VAL A 288 19.23 -14.06 -2.92
CA VAL A 288 20.28 -14.41 -1.96
C VAL A 288 21.61 -14.67 -2.70
N PRO A 289 22.75 -14.09 -2.24
CA PRO A 289 24.06 -14.30 -2.87
C PRO A 289 24.72 -15.63 -2.42
N ASP A 290 23.99 -16.75 -2.52
CA ASP A 290 24.44 -18.10 -2.15
C ASP A 290 24.30 -19.06 -3.36
N PRO A 291 25.36 -19.79 -3.77
CA PRO A 291 25.32 -20.70 -4.92
C PRO A 291 24.53 -22.01 -4.66
N THR A 292 24.06 -22.25 -3.43
CA THR A 292 23.27 -23.45 -3.07
C THR A 292 21.76 -23.26 -3.25
N VAL A 293 21.29 -22.05 -3.58
CA VAL A 293 19.87 -21.75 -3.83
C VAL A 293 19.64 -21.17 -5.21
N GLU A 294 18.40 -21.25 -5.72
CA GLU A 294 18.06 -20.68 -7.01
C GLU A 294 17.57 -19.23 -6.95
N VAL A 295 17.68 -18.51 -8.07
CA VAL A 295 17.08 -17.17 -8.21
C VAL A 295 15.66 -17.30 -8.75
N GLY A 296 14.67 -17.01 -7.89
CA GLY A 296 13.25 -16.94 -8.24
C GLY A 296 12.90 -15.72 -9.09
N GLU A 297 11.67 -15.68 -9.65
CA GLU A 297 11.25 -14.60 -10.55
C GLU A 297 10.47 -13.48 -9.85
N THR A 298 10.93 -12.24 -10.04
CA THR A 298 10.13 -11.04 -9.76
C THR A 298 9.19 -10.75 -10.95
N ARG A 299 7.88 -10.76 -10.72
CA ARG A 299 6.85 -10.61 -11.77
C ARG A 299 5.57 -9.94 -11.28
N ALA A 300 4.81 -9.34 -12.19
CA ALA A 300 3.50 -8.78 -11.89
C ALA A 300 2.54 -8.88 -13.08
N THR A 301 1.24 -8.82 -12.81
CA THR A 301 0.20 -8.73 -13.84
C THR A 301 -0.82 -7.67 -13.46
N ALA A 302 -1.12 -6.77 -14.40
CA ALA A 302 -1.99 -5.61 -14.20
C ALA A 302 -3.03 -5.49 -15.33
N LEU A 303 -4.14 -4.80 -15.07
CA LEU A 303 -5.06 -4.30 -16.08
C LEU A 303 -5.13 -2.77 -16.04
N ALA A 304 -5.57 -2.17 -17.15
CA ALA A 304 -5.49 -0.74 -17.34
C ALA A 304 -6.61 -0.24 -18.28
N THR A 305 -7.21 0.91 -17.96
CA THR A 305 -8.37 1.45 -18.71
C THR A 305 -7.98 2.10 -20.04
N ASP A 306 -6.76 2.62 -20.16
CA ASP A 306 -6.13 2.98 -21.43
C ASP A 306 -5.04 1.95 -21.79
N PRO A 307 -5.19 1.17 -22.89
CA PRO A 307 -4.15 0.25 -23.36
C PRO A 307 -3.10 0.89 -24.30
N SER A 308 -3.22 2.18 -24.62
CA SER A 308 -2.32 2.87 -25.55
C SER A 308 -1.08 3.46 -24.87
N THR A 309 -1.19 3.91 -23.62
CA THR A 309 -0.08 4.43 -22.81
C THR A 309 0.69 3.31 -22.11
N LEU A 310 2.01 3.47 -21.92
CA LEU A 310 2.86 2.49 -21.23
C LEU A 310 2.72 2.60 -19.71
N ILE A 311 2.95 1.50 -19.00
CA ILE A 311 2.95 1.45 -17.52
C ILE A 311 4.36 1.11 -17.03
N GLN A 312 4.88 1.95 -16.15
CA GLN A 312 6.10 1.72 -15.39
C GLN A 312 5.75 0.97 -14.11
N TRP A 313 6.30 -0.23 -13.91
CA TRP A 313 6.37 -0.90 -12.61
C TRP A 313 7.62 -0.46 -11.87
N PHE A 314 7.52 -0.14 -10.58
CA PHE A 314 8.61 0.31 -9.74
C PHE A 314 8.51 -0.25 -8.31
N ALA A 315 9.68 -0.42 -7.67
CA ALA A 315 9.81 -0.64 -6.24
C ALA A 315 9.77 0.70 -5.49
N ILE A 316 9.27 0.70 -4.26
CA ILE A 316 9.22 1.89 -3.39
C ILE A 316 10.21 1.70 -2.24
N ASP A 317 11.42 2.23 -2.37
CA ASP A 317 12.41 2.19 -1.30
C ASP A 317 12.11 3.30 -0.28
N VAL A 318 12.21 3.01 1.03
CA VAL A 318 11.80 3.93 2.10
C VAL A 318 12.97 4.23 3.02
N ASN A 319 13.27 5.52 3.24
CA ASN A 319 14.30 5.93 4.18
C ASN A 319 13.90 5.62 5.64
N PRO A 320 14.69 4.84 6.41
CA PRO A 320 14.27 4.25 7.69
C PRO A 320 14.08 5.26 8.84
N CYS A 321 14.57 6.50 8.70
CA CYS A 321 14.44 7.54 9.73
C CYS A 321 13.35 8.56 9.40
N THR A 322 13.24 8.98 8.14
CA THR A 322 12.31 10.03 7.72
C THR A 322 11.03 9.50 7.10
N GLY A 323 10.98 8.21 6.72
CA GLY A 323 9.90 7.62 5.92
C GLY A 323 9.83 8.18 4.50
N LYS A 324 10.90 8.83 3.98
CA LYS A 324 10.88 9.35 2.61
C LYS A 324 10.95 8.18 1.62
N SER A 325 9.89 8.02 0.84
CA SER A 325 9.84 7.11 -0.30
C SER A 325 10.65 7.62 -1.49
N THR A 326 11.29 6.70 -2.21
CA THR A 326 11.96 6.91 -3.49
C THR A 326 11.61 5.76 -4.43
N GLU A 327 11.32 6.06 -5.69
CA GLU A 327 10.90 5.06 -6.67
C GLU A 327 12.10 4.50 -7.44
N ARG A 328 12.16 3.17 -7.56
CA ARG A 328 13.17 2.45 -8.33
C ARG A 328 12.49 1.67 -9.45
N ASN A 329 12.61 2.17 -10.67
CA ASN A 329 12.00 1.61 -11.87
C ASN A 329 12.48 0.16 -12.12
N LEU A 330 11.54 -0.77 -12.26
CA LEU A 330 11.82 -2.19 -12.52
C LEU A 330 11.64 -2.52 -14.00
N LEU A 331 10.45 -2.23 -14.56
CA LEU A 331 10.14 -2.56 -15.96
C LEU A 331 9.03 -1.66 -16.53
N LEU A 332 9.22 -1.20 -17.77
CA LEU A 332 8.25 -0.39 -18.53
C LEU A 332 7.60 -1.26 -19.61
N VAL A 333 6.27 -1.43 -19.57
CA VAL A 333 5.54 -2.33 -20.48
C VAL A 333 4.30 -1.63 -21.04
N LYS A 334 4.00 -1.85 -22.33
CA LYS A 334 2.73 -1.40 -22.94
C LYS A 334 1.63 -2.45 -22.72
N PRO A 335 0.41 -2.06 -22.28
CA PRO A 335 -0.71 -2.99 -22.19
C PRO A 335 -1.12 -3.59 -23.53
N ARG A 336 -1.83 -4.72 -23.49
CA ARG A 336 -2.43 -5.32 -24.69
C ARG A 336 -3.60 -4.48 -25.21
N THR A 337 -3.56 -4.13 -26.49
CA THR A 337 -4.70 -3.52 -27.21
C THR A 337 -5.72 -4.56 -27.67
N ALA A 338 -5.27 -5.76 -28.01
CA ALA A 338 -6.10 -6.93 -28.29
C ALA A 338 -6.58 -7.64 -27.01
N ALA A 339 -7.55 -8.54 -27.12
CA ALA A 339 -8.12 -9.27 -26.00
C ALA A 339 -7.08 -10.16 -25.26
N PRO A 340 -7.10 -10.23 -23.91
CA PRO A 340 -7.79 -9.33 -22.99
C PRO A 340 -7.20 -7.91 -23.01
N ARG A 341 -8.02 -6.92 -23.37
CA ARG A 341 -7.61 -5.52 -23.56
C ARG A 341 -7.24 -4.89 -22.21
N GLY A 342 -6.19 -4.09 -22.20
CA GLY A 342 -5.64 -3.47 -20.99
C GLY A 342 -4.72 -4.37 -20.17
N LYS A 343 -4.66 -5.68 -20.45
CA LYS A 343 -3.81 -6.60 -19.66
C LYS A 343 -2.32 -6.39 -19.96
N THR A 344 -1.53 -6.28 -18.90
CA THR A 344 -0.10 -6.00 -18.91
C THR A 344 0.61 -7.05 -18.05
N VAL A 345 1.67 -7.65 -18.56
CA VAL A 345 2.44 -8.69 -17.86
C VAL A 345 3.88 -8.24 -17.74
N PHE A 346 4.38 -8.20 -16.52
CA PHE A 346 5.76 -7.83 -16.17
C PHE A 346 6.52 -9.07 -15.71
N ARG A 347 7.72 -9.29 -16.26
CA ARG A 347 8.58 -10.43 -15.98
C ARG A 347 10.03 -9.94 -15.94
N LEU A 348 10.70 -10.04 -14.80
CA LEU A 348 12.15 -9.78 -14.71
C LEU A 348 12.96 -11.07 -14.95
N SER A 349 12.32 -12.23 -15.08
CA SER A 349 13.02 -13.52 -15.15
C SER A 349 13.97 -13.69 -13.96
N LYS A 350 15.28 -13.88 -14.18
CA LYS A 350 16.30 -13.96 -13.12
C LYS A 350 17.09 -12.66 -12.92
N THR A 351 16.59 -11.52 -13.42
CA THR A 351 17.21 -10.20 -13.14
C THR A 351 16.95 -9.79 -11.69
N ASP A 352 18.05 -9.46 -11.00
CA ASP A 352 17.99 -9.00 -9.61
C ASP A 352 17.20 -7.68 -9.48
N ALA A 353 16.27 -7.66 -8.53
CA ALA A 353 15.43 -6.53 -8.18
C ALA A 353 15.75 -5.98 -6.78
N SER A 354 16.89 -6.34 -6.20
CA SER A 354 17.28 -5.98 -4.84
C SER A 354 17.52 -4.46 -4.65
N PRO A 355 17.32 -3.93 -3.43
CA PRO A 355 16.77 -4.60 -2.25
C PRO A 355 15.27 -4.93 -2.37
N ALA A 356 14.77 -5.82 -1.52
CA ALA A 356 13.35 -6.15 -1.47
C ALA A 356 12.55 -5.04 -0.76
N THR A 357 11.60 -4.44 -1.49
CA THR A 357 10.70 -3.40 -0.96
C THR A 357 9.46 -4.01 -0.29
N ARG A 358 8.87 -3.27 0.66
CA ARG A 358 7.53 -3.51 1.24
C ARG A 358 6.38 -3.22 0.27
N GLN A 359 6.57 -2.29 -0.67
CA GLN A 359 5.50 -1.81 -1.55
C GLN A 359 6.00 -1.64 -2.99
N VAL A 360 5.15 -2.02 -3.92
CA VAL A 360 5.36 -1.80 -5.36
C VAL A 360 4.31 -0.87 -5.92
N GLY A 361 4.70 -0.06 -6.90
CA GLY A 361 3.84 0.87 -7.58
C GLY A 361 3.84 0.67 -9.09
N PHE A 362 2.72 1.03 -9.71
CA PHE A 362 2.49 1.03 -11.15
C PHE A 362 2.01 2.42 -11.54
N ARG A 363 2.56 3.02 -12.59
CA ARG A 363 2.17 4.36 -13.05
C ARG A 363 2.24 4.47 -14.57
N TYR A 364 1.28 5.15 -15.19
CA TYR A 364 1.35 5.44 -16.62
C TYR A 364 2.52 6.38 -16.98
N SER A 365 3.09 6.21 -18.18
CA SER A 365 4.19 7.05 -18.69
C SER A 365 3.80 8.52 -18.92
N THR A 366 2.50 8.83 -19.00
CA THR A 366 1.97 10.21 -18.99
C THR A 366 1.91 10.85 -17.60
N GLY A 367 2.21 10.09 -16.54
CA GLY A 367 2.13 10.52 -15.14
C GLY A 367 0.72 10.48 -14.56
N THR A 368 0.57 10.90 -13.30
CA THR A 368 -0.69 10.87 -12.54
C THR A 368 -1.52 12.15 -12.71
N GLN A 369 -2.72 12.17 -12.10
CA GLN A 369 -3.45 13.37 -11.71
C GLN A 369 -4.41 13.04 -10.53
N PRO A 370 -5.03 14.03 -9.86
CA PRO A 370 -6.13 13.77 -8.93
C PRO A 370 -7.29 13.05 -9.63
N GLY A 371 -7.81 11.99 -9.00
CA GLY A 371 -8.99 11.24 -9.44
C GLY A 371 -10.15 11.36 -8.44
N PRO A 372 -11.22 10.56 -8.60
CA PRO A 372 -12.41 10.64 -7.76
C PRO A 372 -12.09 10.28 -6.30
N ARG A 373 -12.69 11.01 -5.36
CA ARG A 373 -12.71 10.71 -3.92
C ARG A 373 -11.32 10.55 -3.26
N GLY A 374 -10.26 11.06 -3.89
CA GLY A 374 -8.88 10.95 -3.40
C GLY A 374 -8.08 9.76 -3.97
N ILE A 375 -8.63 8.97 -4.90
CA ILE A 375 -7.83 8.02 -5.68
C ILE A 375 -6.89 8.82 -6.59
N ILE A 376 -5.60 8.45 -6.66
CA ILE A 376 -4.65 9.07 -7.57
C ILE A 376 -4.80 8.41 -8.95
N ALA A 377 -5.44 9.10 -9.89
CA ALA A 377 -5.60 8.60 -11.25
C ALA A 377 -4.23 8.42 -11.93
N GLY A 378 -4.10 7.33 -12.66
CA GLY A 378 -2.89 6.93 -13.38
C GLY A 378 -1.81 6.24 -12.55
N GLN A 379 -2.10 5.88 -11.28
CA GLN A 379 -1.22 5.13 -10.40
C GLN A 379 -1.98 4.03 -9.64
N PHE A 380 -1.27 2.98 -9.22
CA PHE A 380 -1.71 1.98 -8.27
C PHE A 380 -0.50 1.59 -7.39
N ILE A 381 -0.63 1.54 -6.06
CA ILE A 381 0.43 1.18 -5.12
C ILE A 381 -0.09 0.16 -4.12
N GLN A 382 0.59 -0.98 -3.98
CA GLN A 382 0.18 -2.02 -3.02
C GLN A 382 1.37 -2.55 -2.20
N PRO A 383 1.11 -3.16 -1.02
CA PRO A 383 2.06 -4.08 -0.41
C PRO A 383 2.51 -5.17 -1.39
N VAL A 384 3.72 -5.69 -1.18
CA VAL A 384 4.06 -7.02 -1.70
C VAL A 384 3.39 -8.04 -0.78
N PHE A 385 2.49 -8.86 -1.34
CA PHE A 385 1.82 -9.95 -0.61
C PHE A 385 2.52 -11.30 -0.83
N ASP A 386 3.24 -11.45 -1.95
CA ASP A 386 3.94 -12.66 -2.36
C ASP A 386 5.45 -12.39 -2.45
N TYR A 387 6.18 -12.83 -1.42
CA TYR A 387 7.65 -12.87 -1.42
C TYR A 387 8.11 -14.30 -1.66
N VAL A 388 8.84 -14.52 -2.74
CA VAL A 388 9.50 -15.81 -3.00
C VAL A 388 10.92 -15.75 -2.47
N PHE A 389 11.10 -16.37 -1.31
CA PHE A 389 12.41 -16.81 -0.81
C PHE A 389 12.96 -17.93 -1.72
N PRO A 390 14.28 -18.06 -1.86
CA PRO A 390 14.88 -18.96 -2.84
C PRO A 390 14.92 -20.42 -2.35
N GLU A 391 14.66 -21.37 -3.23
CA GLU A 391 14.69 -22.81 -2.94
C GLU A 391 16.10 -23.41 -3.16
N LEU A 392 16.44 -24.49 -2.45
CA LEU A 392 17.71 -25.21 -2.61
C LEU A 392 17.87 -25.84 -4.00
N VAL A 393 19.04 -25.68 -4.62
CA VAL A 393 19.41 -26.42 -5.85
C VAL A 393 19.84 -27.88 -5.57
N SER A 394 19.81 -28.32 -4.32
CA SER A 394 20.24 -29.66 -3.89
C SER A 394 19.42 -30.17 -2.71
N PHE A 395 18.33 -30.87 -3.03
CA PHE A 395 17.38 -31.44 -2.06
C PHE A 395 18.05 -32.31 -0.99
N GLY A 396 17.62 -32.16 0.26
CA GLY A 396 18.19 -32.87 1.42
C GLY A 396 19.40 -32.18 2.06
N SER A 397 19.86 -31.04 1.53
CA SER A 397 20.74 -30.12 2.25
C SER A 397 19.96 -29.36 3.35
N PRO A 398 20.64 -28.74 4.32
CA PRO A 398 19.99 -27.75 5.20
C PRO A 398 19.40 -26.59 4.39
N GLU A 399 18.16 -26.19 4.67
CA GLU A 399 17.50 -25.05 4.03
C GLU A 399 18.18 -23.73 4.43
N VAL A 400 18.25 -22.78 3.49
CA VAL A 400 18.83 -21.46 3.79
C VAL A 400 17.84 -20.61 4.60
N PRO A 401 18.25 -20.00 5.72
CA PRO A 401 17.41 -19.10 6.51
C PRO A 401 16.85 -17.93 5.69
N ASN A 402 15.60 -17.56 5.95
CA ASN A 402 14.93 -16.44 5.30
C ASN A 402 15.72 -15.14 5.55
N GLN A 403 16.32 -14.56 4.50
CA GLN A 403 17.22 -13.39 4.61
C GLN A 403 16.45 -12.06 4.71
N PHE A 404 15.85 -11.81 5.87
CA PHE A 404 15.13 -10.57 6.18
C PHE A 404 16.03 -9.32 6.21
N ASP A 405 17.35 -9.48 6.22
CA ASP A 405 18.32 -8.39 6.05
C ASP A 405 18.30 -7.79 4.63
N LEU A 406 17.90 -8.56 3.62
CA LEU A 406 17.65 -8.10 2.24
C LEU A 406 16.33 -7.30 2.10
N MET A 407 15.57 -7.13 3.19
CA MET A 407 14.38 -6.28 3.30
C MET A 407 14.68 -5.06 4.18
N PRO A 408 15.15 -3.92 3.63
CA PRO A 408 15.64 -2.78 4.42
C PRO A 408 14.60 -2.21 5.40
N TYR A 409 13.31 -2.32 5.07
CA TYR A 409 12.22 -1.85 5.91
C TYR A 409 12.06 -2.67 7.21
N LEU A 410 12.50 -3.93 7.23
CA LEU A 410 12.63 -4.77 8.42
C LEU A 410 14.01 -4.59 9.08
N ALA A 411 15.07 -4.57 8.25
CA ALA A 411 16.46 -4.54 8.69
C ALA A 411 16.90 -3.21 9.32
N SER A 412 16.29 -2.10 8.91
CA SER A 412 16.58 -0.74 9.37
C SER A 412 15.37 -0.03 9.99
N GLY A 413 14.16 -0.33 9.51
CA GLY A 413 12.93 0.38 9.84
C GLY A 413 12.32 1.11 8.64
N SER A 414 11.17 1.78 8.83
CA SER A 414 10.42 2.44 7.75
C SER A 414 10.04 3.90 8.03
N GLY A 415 10.66 4.54 9.03
CA GLY A 415 10.42 5.94 9.37
C GLY A 415 9.24 6.13 10.34
N PRO A 416 8.60 7.32 10.35
CA PRO A 416 7.46 7.59 11.20
C PRO A 416 6.32 6.58 10.98
N PHE A 417 5.82 6.02 12.08
CA PHE A 417 4.65 5.15 12.10
C PHE A 417 3.39 5.94 11.73
N VAL A 418 2.53 5.32 10.94
CA VAL A 418 1.19 5.79 10.60
C VAL A 418 0.24 4.64 10.94
N PRO A 419 -0.78 4.84 11.80
CA PRO A 419 -1.77 3.82 12.11
C PRO A 419 -2.44 3.24 10.87
N GLY A 420 -2.69 1.94 10.88
CA GLY A 420 -3.47 1.27 9.83
C GLY A 420 -4.98 1.54 9.94
N ASN A 421 -5.48 1.87 11.14
CA ASN A 421 -6.85 2.36 11.32
C ASN A 421 -7.02 3.76 10.70
N LEU A 422 -7.77 3.84 9.61
CA LEU A 422 -8.05 5.07 8.86
C LEU A 422 -8.83 6.14 9.65
N LEU A 423 -9.45 5.78 10.78
CA LEU A 423 -10.17 6.69 11.68
C LEU A 423 -9.31 7.17 12.87
N SER A 424 -8.09 6.65 13.03
CA SER A 424 -7.19 7.09 14.10
C SER A 424 -6.78 8.55 13.91
N PRO A 425 -6.84 9.40 14.95
CA PRO A 425 -6.31 10.75 14.86
C PRO A 425 -4.78 10.74 14.65
N PRO A 426 -4.20 11.80 14.07
CA PRO A 426 -2.76 11.94 13.96
C PRO A 426 -2.07 11.79 15.32
N MET A 427 -1.00 11.00 15.39
CA MET A 427 -0.30 10.71 16.64
C MET A 427 0.27 11.99 17.27
N ALA A 428 -0.10 12.25 18.53
CA ALA A 428 0.42 13.38 19.32
C ALA A 428 1.94 13.33 19.57
N SER A 429 2.59 12.18 19.35
CA SER A 429 4.04 12.00 19.42
C SER A 429 4.50 11.04 18.32
N PRO A 430 5.17 11.54 17.26
CA PRO A 430 5.67 10.71 16.18
C PRO A 430 6.61 9.61 16.67
N THR A 431 6.22 8.36 16.46
CA THR A 431 7.03 7.18 16.79
C THR A 431 7.69 6.65 15.52
N ILE A 432 8.95 6.22 15.56
CA ILE A 432 9.67 5.67 14.39
C ILE A 432 9.59 4.13 14.40
N VAL A 433 9.14 3.52 13.30
CA VAL A 433 9.27 2.09 13.02
C VAL A 433 10.74 1.80 12.76
N ARG A 434 11.38 1.10 13.70
CA ARG A 434 12.81 0.72 13.64
C ARG A 434 12.98 -0.74 13.22
N GLN A 435 14.24 -1.18 13.13
CA GLN A 435 14.61 -2.58 12.99
C GLN A 435 13.84 -3.51 13.95
N LEU A 436 13.50 -4.71 13.48
CA LEU A 436 12.80 -5.73 14.29
C LEU A 436 13.59 -6.11 15.57
N SER A 437 12.87 -6.32 16.68
CA SER A 437 13.45 -6.77 17.95
C SER A 437 12.52 -7.74 18.71
N PRO A 438 12.89 -9.01 18.92
CA PRO A 438 14.14 -9.66 18.50
C PRO A 438 14.28 -9.74 16.98
N TRP A 439 15.49 -10.00 16.51
CA TRP A 439 15.80 -10.05 15.07
C TRP A 439 15.63 -11.48 14.54
N PRO A 440 14.82 -11.72 13.48
CA PRO A 440 14.56 -13.05 12.94
C PRO A 440 15.71 -13.60 12.07
N GLY A 441 16.96 -13.49 12.49
CA GLY A 441 18.11 -14.02 11.74
C GLY A 441 19.38 -14.15 12.59
N ASN A 442 20.39 -14.89 12.10
CA ASN A 442 21.61 -15.19 12.88
C ASN A 442 22.41 -13.92 13.21
N LEU A 443 22.68 -13.11 12.18
CA LEU A 443 23.39 -11.84 12.30
C LEU A 443 22.36 -10.72 12.26
N LYS A 444 22.35 -9.90 13.32
CA LYS A 444 21.53 -8.69 13.42
C LYS A 444 22.21 -7.54 12.65
N PRO A 445 21.59 -6.94 11.64
CA PRO A 445 22.16 -5.80 10.92
C PRO A 445 22.45 -4.61 11.85
N GLY A 446 23.35 -3.73 11.45
CA GLY A 446 23.65 -2.50 12.19
C GLY A 446 22.40 -1.63 12.34
N ALA A 447 22.02 -1.30 13.58
CA ALA A 447 20.83 -0.49 13.85
C ALA A 447 21.02 0.95 13.36
N VAL A 448 20.07 1.47 12.56
CA VAL A 448 20.16 2.83 12.04
C VAL A 448 19.86 3.86 13.13
N ALA A 449 20.84 4.70 13.42
CA ALA A 449 20.69 5.87 14.27
C ALA A 449 19.83 6.92 13.53
N CYS A 450 18.70 7.29 14.12
CA CYS A 450 17.80 8.32 13.61
C CYS A 450 17.73 9.47 14.61
N PRO A 451 17.72 10.74 14.15
CA PRO A 451 17.62 11.90 15.03
C PRO A 451 16.31 11.85 15.83
N THR A 452 16.36 12.32 17.08
CA THR A 452 15.17 12.43 17.93
C THR A 452 14.26 13.53 17.40
N ILE A 453 13.11 13.14 16.85
CA ILE A 453 12.03 14.04 16.44
C ILE A 453 11.32 14.61 17.66
N THR A 454 11.94 15.64 18.24
CA THR A 454 11.38 16.47 19.31
C THR A 454 10.16 17.21 18.75
N PRO A 455 8.99 17.21 19.42
CA PRO A 455 7.87 18.03 19.00
C PRO A 455 8.22 19.51 19.15
N THR A 456 8.20 20.27 18.04
CA THR A 456 8.50 21.70 18.05
C THR A 456 7.41 22.46 18.80
N SER A 457 7.66 22.77 20.08
CA SER A 457 6.78 23.62 20.88
C SER A 457 6.64 25.00 20.25
N SER A 458 5.42 25.39 19.89
CA SER A 458 5.10 26.68 19.27
C SER A 458 5.25 27.85 20.26
N SER A 459 6.49 28.33 20.42
CA SER A 459 6.82 29.55 21.17
C SER A 459 6.39 30.80 20.39
N ALA A 460 5.10 31.12 20.48
CA ALA A 460 4.54 32.37 19.96
C ALA A 460 5.31 33.58 20.52
N SER A 461 6.11 34.21 19.67
CA SER A 461 6.97 35.34 20.04
C SER A 461 6.44 36.60 19.35
N SER A 462 5.71 37.42 20.11
CA SER A 462 5.06 38.62 19.60
C SER A 462 6.05 39.77 19.36
N ALA A 463 5.95 40.37 18.16
CA ALA A 463 6.28 41.75 17.80
C ALA A 463 7.31 42.55 18.64
N SER A 464 8.32 43.10 17.96
CA SER A 464 8.24 44.50 17.54
C SER A 464 9.26 44.84 16.44
N ALA A 465 9.06 45.96 15.75
CA ALA A 465 9.99 46.47 14.75
C ALA A 465 10.95 47.51 15.35
N THR A 466 12.19 47.50 14.87
CA THR A 466 13.10 48.66 14.84
C THR A 466 14.05 48.44 13.68
N GLY A 467 14.41 49.47 12.93
CA GLY A 467 15.31 49.34 11.79
C GLY A 467 16.16 50.58 11.56
N SER A 468 17.26 50.41 10.84
CA SER A 468 17.99 51.50 10.21
C SER A 468 18.77 51.01 8.99
N THR A 469 19.25 51.98 8.23
CA THR A 469 20.22 51.93 7.12
C THR A 469 21.60 51.35 7.58
N THR A 470 22.62 51.14 6.73
CA THR A 470 22.99 51.81 5.45
C THR A 470 23.96 50.97 4.59
N GLU A 471 24.07 51.32 3.29
CA GLU A 471 25.25 51.23 2.38
C GLU A 471 26.14 49.95 2.25
N SER A 472 26.01 49.31 1.09
CA SER A 472 27.01 49.31 -0.02
C SER A 472 28.51 49.05 0.25
N ALA A 473 29.05 47.96 -0.32
CA ALA A 473 30.22 47.99 -1.23
C ALA A 473 30.49 46.63 -1.93
N GLU A 474 30.53 46.62 -3.27
CA GLU A 474 31.27 45.64 -4.10
C GLU A 474 32.67 46.26 -4.41
N PRO A 475 33.68 45.54 -4.99
CA PRO A 475 33.66 45.29 -6.44
C PRO A 475 34.46 44.07 -7.01
N SER A 476 34.20 43.74 -8.29
CA SER A 476 35.12 43.17 -9.31
C SER A 476 35.45 41.66 -9.26
N ALA A 477 35.65 40.95 -10.38
CA ALA A 477 35.40 41.15 -11.84
C ALA A 477 35.51 39.76 -12.56
N SER A 478 35.29 39.53 -13.86
CA SER A 478 35.23 40.40 -15.06
C SER A 478 34.58 39.71 -16.29
N ALA A 479 33.86 40.50 -17.13
CA ALA A 479 33.65 40.42 -18.61
C ALA A 479 33.19 39.10 -19.30
N THR A 480 32.50 39.08 -20.46
CA THR A 480 32.53 40.04 -21.62
C THR A 480 31.21 40.11 -22.45
N VAL A 481 30.94 41.29 -23.05
CA VAL A 481 29.75 41.82 -23.78
C VAL A 481 29.30 41.03 -25.05
N SER A 482 28.01 40.76 -25.29
CA SER A 482 27.03 41.50 -26.16
C SER A 482 25.61 40.85 -26.08
N SER A 483 24.43 41.46 -26.29
CA SER A 483 23.93 42.69 -26.99
C SER A 483 23.63 42.52 -28.50
N PRO A 484 22.53 43.07 -29.11
CA PRO A 484 21.49 43.98 -28.59
C PRO A 484 20.03 43.43 -28.62
N ALA A 485 19.05 44.24 -28.19
CA ALA A 485 17.61 43.90 -28.13
C ALA A 485 16.73 44.72 -29.09
N PRO A 486 15.52 44.24 -29.46
CA PRO A 486 14.37 45.08 -29.77
C PRO A 486 13.57 45.38 -28.49
N SER A 487 13.08 46.61 -28.32
CA SER A 487 12.38 47.03 -27.09
C SER A 487 10.84 46.98 -27.22
N ALA A 488 10.21 46.50 -26.14
CA ALA A 488 8.85 46.79 -25.69
C ALA A 488 7.66 46.61 -26.67
N SER A 489 6.85 45.59 -26.40
CA SER A 489 5.39 45.76 -26.37
C SER A 489 4.97 45.81 -24.91
N ALA A 490 4.19 46.82 -24.51
CA ALA A 490 3.84 47.04 -23.10
C ALA A 490 2.64 46.18 -22.69
N GLY A 491 2.92 45.00 -22.13
CA GLY A 491 1.99 44.35 -21.21
C GLY A 491 1.90 45.11 -19.89
N GLY A 492 0.75 45.03 -19.20
CA GLY A 492 0.66 45.44 -17.81
C GLY A 492 1.51 44.55 -16.88
N PRO A 493 1.67 44.91 -15.59
CA PRO A 493 2.39 44.07 -14.63
C PRO A 493 1.79 42.67 -14.63
N GLN A 494 2.65 41.65 -14.69
CA GLN A 494 2.22 40.26 -14.84
C GLN A 494 1.38 39.83 -13.63
N VAL A 495 0.12 39.47 -13.89
CA VAL A 495 -0.80 38.97 -12.87
C VAL A 495 -0.65 37.45 -12.78
N ILE A 496 -0.16 36.98 -11.64
CA ILE A 496 -0.28 35.59 -11.22
C ILE A 496 -1.57 35.47 -10.39
N GLN A 497 -2.31 34.36 -10.54
CA GLN A 497 -3.39 33.99 -9.62
C GLN A 497 -3.31 32.49 -9.32
N ILE A 498 -3.36 32.13 -8.03
CA ILE A 498 -3.60 30.73 -7.65
C ILE A 498 -5.11 30.48 -7.75
N LEU A 499 -5.51 29.50 -8.57
CA LEU A 499 -6.91 29.12 -8.76
C LEU A 499 -7.38 28.11 -7.71
N ALA A 500 -6.49 27.18 -7.36
CA ALA A 500 -6.72 26.19 -6.31
C ALA A 500 -5.39 25.73 -5.73
N ALA A 501 -5.34 25.50 -4.43
CA ALA A 501 -4.25 24.82 -3.74
C ALA A 501 -4.86 23.85 -2.72
N THR A 502 -4.58 22.55 -2.88
CA THR A 502 -5.23 21.47 -2.14
C THR A 502 -4.20 20.49 -1.57
N THR A 503 -4.25 20.24 -0.26
CA THR A 503 -3.43 19.22 0.41
C THR A 503 -4.23 17.92 0.58
N GLN A 504 -3.68 16.80 0.12
CA GLN A 504 -4.21 15.46 0.38
C GLN A 504 -3.16 14.64 1.15
N ASN A 505 -3.53 14.07 2.29
CA ASN A 505 -2.69 13.12 3.03
C ASN A 505 -3.04 11.69 2.61
N VAL A 506 -2.04 10.96 2.09
CA VAL A 506 -2.10 9.54 1.78
C VAL A 506 -1.03 8.84 2.60
N ARG A 507 -1.44 8.07 3.63
CA ARG A 507 -0.55 7.19 4.42
C ARG A 507 0.77 7.86 4.88
N GLY A 508 0.69 9.09 5.40
CA GLY A 508 1.84 9.87 5.89
C GLY A 508 2.55 10.73 4.82
N THR A 509 1.97 10.79 3.63
CA THR A 509 2.51 11.47 2.44
C THR A 509 1.52 12.55 2.02
N ILE A 510 1.86 13.82 2.25
CA ILE A 510 0.98 14.97 1.96
C ILE A 510 1.32 15.55 0.60
N THR A 511 0.55 15.16 -0.41
CA THR A 511 0.63 15.74 -1.76
C THR A 511 -0.16 17.05 -1.79
N THR A 512 0.51 18.11 -2.22
CA THR A 512 -0.02 19.46 -2.34
C THR A 512 -0.09 19.83 -3.80
N SER A 513 -1.29 19.79 -4.36
CA SER A 513 -1.56 20.15 -5.76
C SER A 513 -1.96 21.61 -5.85
N VAL A 514 -1.32 22.36 -6.75
CA VAL A 514 -1.58 23.79 -6.98
C VAL A 514 -1.81 24.03 -8.46
N ASN A 515 -2.92 24.69 -8.78
CA ASN A 515 -3.23 25.20 -10.11
C ASN A 515 -3.14 26.73 -10.07
N ALA A 516 -2.37 27.31 -10.98
CA ALA A 516 -2.16 28.75 -11.07
C ALA A 516 -2.22 29.25 -12.52
N THR A 517 -2.58 30.52 -12.71
CA THR A 517 -2.62 31.19 -14.01
C THR A 517 -1.72 32.41 -14.05
N THR A 518 -1.22 32.74 -15.23
CA THR A 518 -0.42 33.94 -15.53
C THR A 518 -1.02 34.70 -16.71
N SER A 519 -1.06 36.03 -16.62
CA SER A 519 -1.46 36.90 -17.74
C SER A 519 -0.42 36.98 -18.87
N SER A 520 0.81 36.54 -18.61
CA SER A 520 1.85 36.33 -19.63
C SER A 520 1.86 34.88 -20.09
N LEU A 521 1.88 34.68 -21.43
CA LEU A 521 1.94 33.36 -22.07
C LEU A 521 3.38 32.88 -22.35
N THR A 522 4.38 33.76 -22.22
CA THR A 522 5.82 33.43 -22.34
C THR A 522 6.45 33.04 -21.01
N ALA A 523 5.88 33.53 -19.91
CA ALA A 523 6.33 33.26 -18.55
C ALA A 523 6.36 31.78 -18.19
N GLN A 524 7.36 31.38 -17.40
CA GLN A 524 7.32 30.16 -16.59
C GLN A 524 6.87 30.52 -15.17
N LEU A 525 6.17 29.60 -14.50
CA LEU A 525 5.83 29.71 -13.08
C LEU A 525 6.60 28.67 -12.25
N PHE A 526 6.95 29.05 -11.02
CA PHE A 526 7.61 28.18 -10.05
C PHE A 526 6.80 28.14 -8.77
N LEU A 527 6.69 26.96 -8.14
CA LEU A 527 5.98 26.77 -6.88
C LEU A 527 6.97 26.39 -5.77
N ALA A 528 6.90 27.13 -4.65
CA ALA A 528 7.55 26.83 -3.39
C ALA A 528 6.53 26.48 -2.30
N ILE A 529 6.96 25.73 -1.28
CA ILE A 529 6.17 25.37 -0.11
C ILE A 529 6.86 25.82 1.18
N ALA A 530 6.08 26.40 2.09
CA ALA A 530 6.49 26.69 3.46
C ALA A 530 5.76 25.77 4.45
N GLY A 531 6.49 25.16 5.37
CA GLY A 531 5.99 24.20 6.36
C GLY A 531 7.15 23.48 7.05
N GLY A 532 6.90 22.33 7.69
CA GLY A 532 7.96 21.50 8.27
C GLY A 532 8.86 20.86 7.21
N ASP A 533 8.30 20.49 6.06
CA ASP A 533 9.01 20.09 4.85
C ASP A 533 8.96 21.24 3.82
N ALA A 534 9.68 22.34 4.09
CA ALA A 534 9.77 23.45 3.15
C ALA A 534 10.48 23.03 1.84
N VAL A 535 9.96 23.49 0.70
CA VAL A 535 10.50 23.16 -0.63
C VAL A 535 10.79 24.45 -1.41
N SER A 536 12.03 24.59 -1.87
CA SER A 536 12.48 25.73 -2.69
C SER A 536 11.77 25.74 -4.06
N PRO A 537 11.63 26.90 -4.73
CA PRO A 537 10.84 27.02 -5.96
C PRO A 537 11.22 25.99 -7.03
N GLN A 538 10.26 25.13 -7.41
CA GLN A 538 10.40 24.15 -8.50
C GLN A 538 9.52 24.58 -9.70
N PRO A 539 9.94 24.34 -10.96
CA PRO A 539 9.20 24.76 -12.14
C PRO A 539 7.88 24.01 -12.32
N MET A 540 6.78 24.74 -12.46
CA MET A 540 5.44 24.19 -12.67
C MET A 540 5.25 23.69 -14.10
N SER A 541 4.37 22.70 -14.29
CA SER A 541 4.00 22.19 -15.62
C SER A 541 3.03 23.14 -16.30
N ASN A 542 3.43 23.70 -17.46
CA ASN A 542 2.58 24.52 -18.33
C ASN A 542 1.56 23.62 -19.05
N LEU A 543 0.28 23.96 -18.97
CA LEU A 543 -0.83 23.24 -19.62
C LEU A 543 -1.37 23.96 -20.88
N GLY A 544 -0.74 25.08 -21.27
CA GLY A 544 -1.24 25.96 -22.32
C GLY A 544 -2.20 27.04 -21.78
N GLY A 545 -2.47 28.06 -22.61
CA GLY A 545 -3.42 29.13 -22.26
C GLY A 545 -3.06 29.98 -21.03
N GLY A 546 -1.82 29.92 -20.55
CA GLY A 546 -1.38 30.59 -19.32
C GLY A 546 -1.70 29.82 -18.03
N LEU A 547 -2.22 28.59 -18.13
CA LEU A 547 -2.51 27.71 -16.99
C LEU A 547 -1.31 26.82 -16.65
N PHE A 548 -1.01 26.70 -15.36
CA PHE A 548 0.05 25.87 -14.81
C PHE A 548 -0.48 24.98 -13.70
N THR A 549 0.08 23.77 -13.58
CA THR A 549 -0.16 22.87 -12.45
C THR A 549 1.14 22.33 -11.88
N MET A 550 1.18 22.05 -10.58
CA MET A 550 2.21 21.20 -10.00
C MET A 550 1.68 20.49 -8.75
N SER A 551 2.19 19.29 -8.48
CA SER A 551 1.93 18.57 -7.23
C SER A 551 3.26 18.27 -6.55
N ILE A 552 3.47 18.81 -5.35
CA ILE A 552 4.66 18.55 -4.52
C ILE A 552 4.26 17.64 -3.35
N THR A 553 5.08 16.65 -3.06
CA THR A 553 4.87 15.71 -1.96
C THR A 553 5.74 16.06 -0.75
N THR A 554 5.09 16.21 0.41
CA THR A 554 5.62 16.58 1.73
C THR A 554 5.17 15.55 2.79
N LYS A 555 5.47 15.71 4.09
CA LYS A 555 4.95 14.82 5.15
C LYS A 555 4.22 15.56 6.26
N THR A 556 4.77 16.68 6.68
CA THR A 556 4.10 17.69 7.50
C THR A 556 3.16 18.51 6.61
N LYS A 557 2.01 18.95 7.14
CA LYS A 557 1.09 19.77 6.35
C LYS A 557 1.77 21.11 6.02
N PRO A 558 1.81 21.53 4.74
CA PRO A 558 2.21 22.88 4.40
C PRO A 558 1.37 23.93 5.11
N THR A 559 2.03 25.03 5.48
CA THR A 559 1.40 26.23 6.03
C THR A 559 1.01 27.21 4.92
N SER A 560 1.79 27.28 3.85
CA SER A 560 1.44 28.03 2.64
C SER A 560 2.18 27.53 1.41
N VAL A 561 1.61 27.83 0.25
CA VAL A 561 2.24 27.74 -1.08
C VAL A 561 2.55 29.14 -1.61
N THR A 562 3.67 29.30 -2.31
CA THR A 562 4.03 30.56 -2.99
C THR A 562 4.36 30.29 -4.44
N VAL A 563 3.71 31.01 -5.36
CA VAL A 563 3.99 30.96 -6.80
C VAL A 563 4.74 32.22 -7.23
N THR A 564 5.86 32.04 -7.93
CA THR A 564 6.68 33.10 -8.55
C THR A 564 6.77 32.87 -10.06
N SER A 565 7.31 33.84 -10.81
CA SER A 565 7.55 33.71 -12.25
C SER A 565 9.01 33.92 -12.65
N SER A 566 9.34 33.57 -13.90
CA SER A 566 10.56 33.97 -14.61
C SER A 566 10.53 35.40 -15.15
N GLU A 567 9.37 36.05 -15.17
CA GLU A 567 9.14 37.43 -15.56
C GLU A 567 8.77 38.29 -14.32
N ASP A 568 8.75 39.62 -14.45
CA ASP A 568 8.47 40.55 -13.34
C ASP A 568 7.00 40.50 -12.90
N ALA A 569 6.72 39.59 -11.96
CA ALA A 569 5.47 39.47 -11.21
C ALA A 569 5.68 39.64 -9.72
N THR A 570 4.64 40.13 -9.02
CA THR A 570 4.58 40.02 -7.55
C THR A 570 4.32 38.55 -7.16
N PRO A 571 5.12 37.94 -6.27
CA PRO A 571 4.86 36.59 -5.76
C PRO A 571 3.48 36.48 -5.11
N VAL A 572 2.76 35.39 -5.38
CA VAL A 572 1.43 35.12 -4.81
C VAL A 572 1.52 33.97 -3.82
N THR A 573 1.15 34.23 -2.57
CA THR A 573 1.15 33.24 -1.48
C THR A 573 -0.28 32.92 -1.04
N GLN A 574 -0.60 31.64 -0.87
CA GLN A 574 -1.86 31.15 -0.31
C GLN A 574 -1.59 30.24 0.90
N THR A 575 -2.24 30.54 2.02
CA THR A 575 -2.26 29.70 3.25
C THR A 575 -3.12 28.46 3.03
N LEU A 576 -2.74 27.33 3.66
CA LEU A 576 -3.32 26.00 3.43
C LEU A 576 -3.96 25.37 4.67
#